data_AF-A0A917D3Q5-F1
#
_entry.id   AF-A0A917D3Q5-F1
#
_cell.length_a   1.000
_cell.length_b   1.000
_cell.length_c   1.000
_cell.angle_alpha   90.00
_cell.angle_beta   90.00
_cell.angle_gamma   90.00
#
_symmetry.space_group_name_H-M   'P 1'
#
loop_
_entity.id
_entity.type
_entity.pdbx_description
1 polymer ?
#
loop_
_entity_poly.entity_id
_entity_poly.type
_entity_poly.pdbx_seq_one_letter_code
_entity_poly.pdbx_strand_id
1 'polypeptide(L)'
;MSLETLINTAATNLGIDEAAALEKINTVVEIGGFSAFSKDLLSNEFAEGEIDALLVMIREAGGLQSHYHYYCLEESWDGTVSNLDEQCEHCEWNIGEAEHHEIEEMFVLKRDFIESVRAHVLRGEEKRYLNTNFPKHLDMLAAEITDVIPFIGSGVSTPLGLPSWKGLLEIMNDGSFSDKAIEERFNDLIQEGDLLAAFDYLVAESYEFASYDQIKERIVEIIKERRKRETRVDDHNYADLAKLNSRFYITTNYDLLMSEFLSEESGVYTAPVCLTEIESIRKLMKGVNQVIHLHGHINKMDTMIVSNKDYEKLYDDQKLLITFSSIMNNNPLLFIGFSFADKFFVDLYERMISLVKSRHYIILPNADLETVRRFNEKNIKVISLNVKLDEGGWTDSEDYVKAIRVLIRYLTKIYLC
;
A
#
# COMPACT_ATOMS: atom_id res chain seq x y z
N MET A 1 31.57 11.86 11.40
CA MET A 1 31.65 11.49 9.96
C MET A 1 30.27 11.70 9.35
N SER A 2 30.14 12.06 8.07
CA SER A 2 28.80 12.14 7.45
C SER A 2 28.26 10.72 7.15
N LEU A 3 26.94 10.54 7.08
CA LEU A 3 26.35 9.25 6.72
C LEU A 3 26.76 8.79 5.31
N GLU A 4 26.85 9.71 4.35
CA GLU A 4 27.32 9.39 2.99
C GLU A 4 28.77 8.88 3.01
N THR A 5 29.63 9.49 3.82
CA THR A 5 31.00 9.00 4.00
C THR A 5 31.00 7.59 4.60
N LEU A 6 30.16 7.32 5.61
CA LEU A 6 30.03 5.99 6.20
C LEU A 6 29.57 4.95 5.17
N ILE A 7 28.56 5.26 4.36
CA ILE A 7 28.06 4.37 3.29
C ILE A 7 29.19 4.05 2.31
N ASN A 8 29.94 5.06 1.86
CA ASN A 8 31.04 4.87 0.91
C ASN A 8 32.19 4.06 1.50
N THR A 9 32.53 4.30 2.77
CA THR A 9 33.54 3.52 3.49
C THR A 9 33.10 2.06 3.66
N ALA A 10 31.84 1.82 4.02
CA ALA A 10 31.28 0.47 4.14
C ALA A 10 31.25 -0.27 2.80
N ALA A 11 30.82 0.40 1.72
CA ALA A 11 30.82 -0.16 0.37
C ALA A 11 32.23 -0.59 -0.05
N THR A 12 33.23 0.27 0.18
CA THR A 12 34.63 -0.01 -0.16
C THR A 12 35.21 -1.16 0.67
N ASN A 13 34.99 -1.17 1.99
CA ASN A 13 35.55 -2.19 2.87
C ASN A 13 34.91 -3.57 2.67
N LEU A 14 33.62 -3.62 2.36
CA LEU A 14 32.89 -4.87 2.13
C LEU A 14 32.94 -5.34 0.67
N GLY A 15 33.47 -4.53 -0.26
CA GLY A 15 33.54 -4.87 -1.67
C GLY A 15 32.17 -4.94 -2.36
N ILE A 16 31.21 -4.14 -1.88
CA ILE A 16 29.82 -4.07 -2.37
C ILE A 16 29.51 -2.66 -2.89
N ASP A 17 28.36 -2.49 -3.54
CA ASP A 17 27.91 -1.15 -3.94
C ASP A 17 27.31 -0.34 -2.77
N GLU A 18 27.16 0.97 -2.98
CA GLU A 18 26.62 1.89 -1.96
C GLU A 18 25.19 1.54 -1.52
N ALA A 19 24.36 0.95 -2.39
CA ALA A 19 23.00 0.58 -2.05
C ALA A 19 22.97 -0.63 -1.12
N ALA A 20 23.77 -1.65 -1.41
CA ALA A 20 23.96 -2.82 -0.56
C ALA A 20 24.60 -2.45 0.79
N ALA A 21 25.53 -1.49 0.80
CA ALA A 21 26.11 -0.97 2.03
C ALA A 21 25.07 -0.23 2.89
N LEU A 22 24.24 0.63 2.28
CA LEU A 22 23.14 1.29 2.96
C LEU A 22 22.13 0.28 3.53
N GLU A 23 21.80 -0.77 2.77
CA GLU A 23 20.90 -1.84 3.22
C GLU A 23 21.44 -2.53 4.48
N LYS A 24 22.73 -2.93 4.47
CA LYS A 24 23.39 -3.52 5.65
C LYS A 24 23.38 -2.58 6.86
N ILE A 25 23.69 -1.29 6.67
CA ILE A 25 23.62 -0.29 7.75
C ILE A 25 22.18 -0.15 8.27
N ASN A 26 21.19 -0.13 7.38
CA ASN A 26 19.79 -0.04 7.75
C ASN A 26 19.32 -1.28 8.52
N THR A 27 19.78 -2.47 8.16
CA THR A 27 19.50 -3.72 8.90
C THR A 27 20.02 -3.63 10.34
N VAL A 28 21.23 -3.11 10.56
CA VAL A 28 21.73 -2.84 11.93
C VAL A 28 20.80 -1.87 12.68
N VAL A 29 20.33 -0.81 12.01
CA VAL A 29 19.42 0.18 12.61
C VAL A 29 18.06 -0.42 12.97
N GLU A 30 17.48 -1.24 12.11
CA GLU A 30 16.18 -1.85 12.34
C GLU A 30 16.22 -2.93 13.43
N ILE A 31 17.30 -3.71 13.51
CA ILE A 31 17.47 -4.73 14.55
C ILE A 31 17.84 -4.10 15.89
N GLY A 32 18.79 -3.17 15.91
CA GLY A 32 19.26 -2.53 17.14
C GLY A 32 18.24 -1.57 17.74
N GLY A 33 17.48 -0.86 16.90
CA GLY A 33 16.46 0.09 17.33
C GLY A 33 17.00 1.14 18.32
N PHE A 34 16.19 1.50 19.32
CA PHE A 34 16.56 2.46 20.37
C PHE A 34 17.07 1.80 21.67
N SER A 35 17.27 0.48 21.65
CA SER A 35 17.62 -0.33 22.82
C SER A 35 19.06 -0.84 22.73
N ALA A 36 19.61 -1.31 23.85
CA ALA A 36 20.87 -2.04 23.83
C ALA A 36 20.67 -3.42 23.17
N PHE A 37 21.63 -3.86 22.35
CA PHE A 37 21.60 -5.17 21.68
C PHE A 37 23.01 -5.77 21.62
N SER A 38 23.11 -7.10 21.57
CA SER A 38 24.39 -7.79 21.37
C SER A 38 24.60 -8.17 19.90
N LYS A 39 25.83 -8.56 19.57
CA LYS A 39 26.22 -8.96 18.19
C LYS A 39 25.41 -10.15 17.70
N ASP A 40 25.02 -11.05 18.61
CA ASP A 40 24.30 -12.28 18.30
C ASP A 40 22.94 -12.01 17.66
N LEU A 41 22.33 -10.87 17.97
CA LEU A 41 21.06 -10.45 17.36
C LEU A 41 21.21 -10.17 15.85
N LEU A 42 22.42 -9.87 15.38
CA LEU A 42 22.73 -9.62 13.97
C LEU A 42 23.16 -10.89 13.23
N SER A 43 23.58 -11.95 13.91
CA SER A 43 24.27 -13.11 13.31
C SER A 43 23.51 -13.84 12.20
N ASN A 44 22.17 -13.74 12.15
CA ASN A 44 21.38 -14.38 11.11
C ASN A 44 21.34 -13.61 9.78
N GLU A 45 21.67 -12.31 9.79
CA GLU A 45 21.49 -11.40 8.66
C GLU A 45 22.81 -11.02 7.96
N PHE A 46 23.95 -11.41 8.54
CA PHE A 46 25.28 -11.00 8.07
C PHE A 46 26.22 -12.20 7.94
N ALA A 47 27.15 -12.11 6.98
CA ALA A 47 28.20 -13.10 6.82
C ALA A 47 29.29 -12.93 7.90
N GLU A 48 30.08 -13.99 8.07
CA GLU A 48 31.16 -14.05 9.06
C GLU A 48 32.16 -12.89 8.87
N GLY A 49 32.39 -12.09 9.93
CA GLY A 49 33.28 -10.94 9.94
C GLY A 49 32.68 -9.61 9.43
N GLU A 50 31.50 -9.60 8.80
CA GLU A 50 30.85 -8.36 8.35
C GLU A 50 30.34 -7.51 9.52
N ILE A 51 29.84 -8.17 10.57
CA ILE A 51 29.24 -7.52 11.74
C ILE A 51 30.26 -6.63 12.43
N ASP A 52 31.43 -7.18 12.77
CA ASP A 52 32.48 -6.43 13.46
C ASP A 52 32.97 -5.25 12.60
N ALA A 53 33.15 -5.45 11.30
CA ALA A 53 33.53 -4.38 10.39
C ALA A 53 32.50 -3.24 10.39
N LEU A 54 31.20 -3.56 10.27
CA LEU A 54 30.12 -2.57 10.29
C LEU A 54 30.02 -1.84 11.63
N LEU A 55 30.05 -2.56 12.74
CA LEU A 55 29.95 -1.96 14.07
C LEU A 55 31.13 -1.03 14.37
N VAL A 56 32.36 -1.40 13.95
CA VAL A 56 33.53 -0.52 14.03
C VAL A 56 33.33 0.74 13.20
N MET A 57 32.92 0.62 11.95
CA MET A 57 32.70 1.78 11.08
C MET A 57 31.59 2.70 11.61
N ILE A 58 30.48 2.15 12.11
CA ILE A 58 29.40 2.94 12.71
C ILE A 58 29.88 3.63 13.98
N ARG A 59 30.70 2.96 14.82
CA ARG A 59 31.31 3.54 16.02
C ARG A 59 32.25 4.69 15.68
N GLU A 60 33.14 4.51 14.71
CA GLU A 60 34.06 5.54 14.21
C GLU A 60 33.32 6.74 13.58
N ALA A 61 32.18 6.47 12.93
CA ALA A 61 31.30 7.52 12.43
C ALA A 61 30.60 8.28 13.57
N GLY A 62 30.64 7.76 14.80
CA GLY A 62 30.01 8.29 15.99
C GLY A 62 28.54 7.88 16.14
N GLY A 63 28.08 6.89 15.38
CA GLY A 63 26.68 6.45 15.31
C GLY A 63 26.26 5.48 16.40
N LEU A 64 27.20 4.86 17.10
CA LEU A 64 26.92 3.95 18.22
C LEU A 64 27.90 4.12 19.39
N GLN A 65 27.51 3.58 20.53
CA GLN A 65 28.35 3.36 21.70
C GLN A 65 28.26 1.89 22.08
N SER A 66 29.26 1.38 22.80
CA SER A 66 29.19 0.07 23.41
C SER A 66 29.56 0.12 24.89
N HIS A 67 29.05 -0.85 25.63
CA HIS A 67 29.39 -1.15 27.01
C HIS A 67 29.43 -2.68 27.16
N TYR A 68 29.94 -3.18 28.28
CA TYR A 68 30.02 -4.61 28.56
C TYR A 68 29.07 -4.96 29.68
N HIS A 69 28.21 -5.94 29.45
CA HIS A 69 27.50 -6.64 30.50
C HIS A 69 28.40 -7.79 30.98
N TYR A 70 28.49 -7.99 32.29
CA TYR A 70 29.27 -9.10 32.84
C TYR A 70 28.51 -9.80 33.95
N TYR A 71 28.68 -11.11 34.04
CA TYR A 71 28.18 -11.95 35.13
C TYR A 71 29.36 -12.51 35.92
N CYS A 72 29.44 -12.15 37.19
CA CYS A 72 30.46 -12.65 38.11
C CYS A 72 30.16 -14.07 38.55
N LEU A 73 31.03 -15.02 38.19
CA LEU A 73 30.86 -16.44 38.49
C LEU A 73 31.06 -16.77 39.97
N GLU A 74 31.88 -15.98 40.67
CA GLU A 74 32.18 -16.16 42.10
C GLU A 74 30.98 -15.81 42.98
N GLU A 75 30.34 -14.67 42.69
CA GLU A 75 29.31 -14.07 43.56
C GLU A 75 27.91 -14.07 42.91
N SER A 76 27.77 -14.63 41.71
CA SER A 76 26.50 -14.75 40.97
C SER A 76 25.76 -13.42 40.78
N TRP A 77 26.48 -12.39 40.32
CA TRP A 77 25.96 -11.03 40.18
C TRP A 77 26.20 -10.45 38.78
N ASP A 78 25.23 -9.70 38.28
CA ASP A 78 25.25 -9.06 36.96
C ASP A 78 25.58 -7.56 37.04
N GLY A 79 26.51 -7.11 36.20
CA GLY A 79 27.02 -5.74 36.18
C GLY A 79 27.16 -5.15 34.78
N THR A 80 27.43 -3.85 34.72
CA THR A 80 27.69 -3.15 33.46
C THR A 80 28.88 -2.21 33.60
N VAL A 81 29.85 -2.29 32.69
CA VAL A 81 31.03 -1.42 32.65
C VAL A 81 31.29 -0.87 31.26
N SER A 82 32.01 0.24 31.19
CA SER A 82 32.40 0.84 29.90
C SER A 82 33.77 0.33 29.44
N ASN A 83 34.62 -0.11 30.38
CA ASN A 83 35.92 -0.70 30.10
C ASN A 83 36.10 -2.02 30.87
N LEU A 84 36.66 -3.03 30.21
CA LEU A 84 36.99 -4.31 30.83
C LEU A 84 38.16 -4.23 31.82
N ASP A 85 38.98 -3.18 31.76
CA ASP A 85 40.07 -2.96 32.73
C ASP A 85 39.56 -2.58 34.14
N GLU A 86 38.26 -2.34 34.31
CA GLU A 86 37.63 -2.02 35.59
C GLU A 86 37.66 -3.25 36.54
N GLN A 87 37.78 -3.00 37.85
CA GLN A 87 37.72 -4.06 38.86
C GLN A 87 36.27 -4.42 39.18
N CYS A 88 35.99 -5.72 39.32
CA CYS A 88 34.68 -6.19 39.75
C CYS A 88 34.44 -5.79 41.22
N GLU A 89 33.32 -5.12 41.49
CA GLU A 89 32.94 -4.69 42.85
C GLU A 89 32.67 -5.86 43.81
N HIS A 90 32.58 -7.10 43.31
CA HIS A 90 32.20 -8.29 44.08
C HIS A 90 33.35 -9.27 44.32
N CYS A 91 34.12 -9.62 43.29
CA CYS A 91 35.20 -10.60 43.41
C CYS A 91 36.61 -9.97 43.40
N GLU A 92 36.70 -8.64 43.24
CA GLU A 92 37.94 -7.84 43.19
C GLU A 92 38.90 -8.16 42.01
N TRP A 93 38.62 -9.18 41.22
CA TRP A 93 39.32 -9.49 39.97
C TRP A 93 39.00 -8.47 38.87
N ASN A 94 39.87 -8.36 37.87
CA ASN A 94 39.63 -7.53 36.69
C ASN A 94 38.47 -8.12 35.87
N ILE A 95 37.54 -7.28 35.41
CA ILE A 95 36.34 -7.75 34.71
C ILE A 95 36.69 -8.47 33.41
N GLY A 96 37.76 -8.07 32.72
CA GLY A 96 38.26 -8.75 31.52
C GLY A 96 38.78 -10.17 31.73
N GLU A 97 38.93 -10.64 32.98
CA GLU A 97 39.37 -12.00 33.29
C GLU A 97 38.23 -13.01 33.14
N ALA A 98 38.17 -13.66 31.97
CA ALA A 98 37.13 -14.61 31.58
C ALA A 98 37.04 -15.88 32.45
N GLU A 99 38.02 -16.14 33.33
CA GLU A 99 37.95 -17.23 34.32
C GLU A 99 36.94 -16.92 35.44
N HIS A 100 36.69 -15.63 35.72
CA HIS A 100 35.83 -15.16 36.80
C HIS A 100 34.54 -14.50 36.30
N HIS A 101 34.45 -14.18 35.01
CA HIS A 101 33.34 -13.44 34.42
C HIS A 101 32.89 -13.99 33.07
N GLU A 102 31.58 -14.14 32.89
CA GLU A 102 30.97 -14.22 31.56
C GLU A 102 30.68 -12.80 31.07
N ILE A 103 31.12 -12.45 29.86
CA ILE A 103 31.11 -11.06 29.36
C ILE A 103 30.40 -11.00 28.01
N GLU A 104 29.50 -10.05 27.86
CA GLU A 104 28.79 -9.76 26.62
C GLU A 104 28.95 -8.28 26.25
N GLU A 105 29.41 -7.99 25.03
CA GLU A 105 29.48 -6.62 24.52
C GLU A 105 28.11 -6.19 23.99
N MET A 106 27.59 -5.10 24.57
CA MET A 106 26.30 -4.51 24.24
C MET A 106 26.50 -3.21 23.47
N PHE A 107 25.67 -2.99 22.46
CA PHE A 107 25.70 -1.86 21.55
C PHE A 107 24.45 -1.01 21.70
N VAL A 108 24.61 0.31 21.70
CA VAL A 108 23.51 1.28 21.72
C VAL A 108 23.68 2.23 20.56
N LEU A 109 22.73 2.22 19.62
CA LEU A 109 22.68 3.17 18.53
C LEU A 109 22.26 4.55 19.03
N LYS A 110 22.93 5.60 18.54
CA LYS A 110 22.52 6.97 18.85
C LYS A 110 21.24 7.32 18.10
N ARG A 111 20.33 8.01 18.78
CA ARG A 111 19.05 8.45 18.21
C ARG A 111 19.21 9.24 16.90
N ASP A 112 20.07 10.25 16.89
CA ASP A 112 20.31 11.07 15.70
C ASP A 112 20.87 10.25 14.52
N PHE A 113 21.64 9.19 14.82
CA PHE A 113 22.16 8.29 13.79
C PHE A 113 21.04 7.45 13.18
N ILE A 114 20.21 6.80 14.00
CA ILE A 114 19.03 6.05 13.56
C ILE A 114 18.14 6.92 12.68
N GLU A 115 17.81 8.13 13.15
CA GLU A 115 16.97 9.07 12.44
C GLU A 115 17.62 9.51 11.12
N SER A 116 18.94 9.71 11.08
CA SER A 116 19.67 10.07 9.86
C SER A 116 19.65 8.96 8.80
N VAL A 117 19.84 7.69 9.21
CA VAL A 117 19.81 6.52 8.33
C VAL A 117 18.42 6.33 7.77
N ARG A 118 17.40 6.31 8.63
CA ARG A 118 15.99 6.22 8.22
C ARG A 118 15.63 7.34 7.26
N ALA A 119 15.98 8.59 7.57
CA ALA A 119 15.70 9.71 6.68
C ALA A 119 16.41 9.58 5.31
N HIS A 120 17.63 9.01 5.28
CA HIS A 120 18.35 8.76 4.04
C HIS A 120 17.68 7.68 3.18
N VAL A 121 17.29 6.56 3.78
CA VAL A 121 16.55 5.48 3.11
C VAL A 121 15.24 6.01 2.53
N LEU A 122 14.46 6.74 3.33
CA LEU A 122 13.17 7.31 2.91
C LEU A 122 13.33 8.28 1.73
N ARG A 123 14.35 9.14 1.72
CA ARG A 123 14.66 10.02 0.59
C ARG A 123 15.06 9.25 -0.66
N GLY A 124 15.81 8.15 -0.49
CA GLY A 124 16.17 7.25 -1.58
C GLY A 124 14.95 6.63 -2.25
N GLU A 125 14.00 6.15 -1.46
CA GLU A 125 12.72 5.61 -1.95
C GLU A 125 11.88 6.70 -2.64
N GLU A 126 11.76 7.88 -2.05
CA GLU A 126 11.03 9.00 -2.65
C GLU A 126 11.63 9.37 -4.01
N LYS A 127 12.96 9.46 -4.12
CA LYS A 127 13.66 9.71 -5.39
C LYS A 127 13.46 8.59 -6.41
N ARG A 128 13.35 7.33 -5.96
CA ARG A 128 13.12 6.17 -6.83
C ARG A 128 11.71 6.20 -7.41
N TYR A 129 10.69 6.28 -6.55
CA TYR A 129 9.30 6.02 -6.94
C TYR A 129 8.53 7.27 -7.36
N LEU A 130 8.80 8.44 -6.78
CA LEU A 130 8.07 9.66 -7.12
C LEU A 130 8.58 10.21 -8.45
N ASN A 131 7.72 10.19 -9.46
CA ASN A 131 8.09 10.66 -10.79
C ASN A 131 8.20 12.19 -10.82
N THR A 132 9.34 12.71 -11.26
CA THR A 132 9.62 14.15 -11.32
C THR A 132 9.35 14.79 -12.69
N ASN A 133 8.76 14.05 -13.64
CA ASN A 133 8.39 14.59 -14.96
C ASN A 133 7.17 15.53 -14.87
N PHE A 134 6.32 15.33 -13.85
CA PHE A 134 5.09 16.11 -13.65
C PHE A 134 4.98 16.64 -12.20
N PRO A 135 6.00 17.38 -11.70
CA PRO A 135 6.11 17.69 -10.27
C PRO A 135 4.93 18.54 -9.78
N LYS A 136 4.43 19.44 -10.63
CA LYS A 136 3.27 20.29 -10.32
C LYS A 136 2.02 19.48 -9.96
N HIS A 137 1.81 18.30 -10.53
CA HIS A 137 0.61 17.50 -10.18
C HIS A 137 0.72 16.95 -8.77
N LEU A 138 1.91 16.49 -8.37
CA LEU A 138 2.17 16.02 -7.01
C LEU A 138 2.08 17.16 -6.01
N ASP A 139 2.66 18.33 -6.32
CA ASP A 139 2.56 19.53 -5.47
C ASP A 139 1.10 19.95 -5.25
N MET A 140 0.28 19.89 -6.31
CA MET A 140 -1.14 20.19 -6.21
C MET A 140 -1.85 19.19 -5.29
N LEU A 141 -1.66 17.88 -5.51
CA LEU A 141 -2.25 16.85 -4.65
C LEU A 141 -1.84 17.04 -3.19
N ALA A 142 -0.55 17.25 -2.93
CA ALA A 142 -0.01 17.46 -1.61
C ALA A 142 -0.63 18.69 -0.90
N ALA A 143 -0.96 19.75 -1.65
CA ALA A 143 -1.58 20.95 -1.08
C ALA A 143 -3.06 20.76 -0.69
N GLU A 144 -3.76 19.78 -1.26
CA GLU A 144 -5.20 19.56 -1.04
C GLU A 144 -5.55 18.17 -0.48
N ILE A 145 -4.56 17.37 -0.08
CA ILE A 145 -4.77 15.98 0.33
C ILE A 145 -5.68 15.83 1.57
N THR A 146 -5.81 16.86 2.44
CA THR A 146 -6.81 16.88 3.52
C THR A 146 -8.26 16.91 3.06
N ASP A 147 -8.51 17.42 1.86
CA ASP A 147 -9.85 17.54 1.28
C ASP A 147 -10.13 16.44 0.25
N VAL A 148 -9.11 15.66 -0.10
CA VAL A 148 -9.19 14.56 -1.06
C VAL A 148 -9.98 13.39 -0.48
N ILE A 149 -10.86 12.83 -1.30
CA ILE A 149 -11.54 11.56 -1.01
C ILE A 149 -10.88 10.45 -1.83
N PRO A 150 -10.31 9.41 -1.19
CA PRO A 150 -9.78 8.26 -1.89
C PRO A 150 -10.90 7.48 -2.58
N PHE A 151 -10.67 7.19 -3.86
CA PHE A 151 -11.51 6.35 -4.69
C PHE A 151 -10.73 5.09 -5.07
N ILE A 152 -11.15 3.95 -4.54
CA ILE A 152 -10.40 2.70 -4.56
C ILE A 152 -10.98 1.79 -5.65
N GLY A 153 -10.13 1.37 -6.58
CA GLY A 153 -10.45 0.36 -7.59
C GLY A 153 -9.92 -1.03 -7.22
N SER A 154 -10.20 -2.01 -8.08
CA SER A 154 -9.85 -3.41 -7.84
C SER A 154 -8.34 -3.67 -7.85
N GLY A 155 -7.52 -2.77 -8.40
CA GLY A 155 -6.07 -2.90 -8.36
C GLY A 155 -5.50 -2.91 -6.94
N VAL A 156 -6.22 -2.33 -5.96
CA VAL A 156 -5.81 -2.35 -4.55
C VAL A 156 -6.14 -3.69 -3.88
N SER A 157 -7.19 -4.40 -4.32
CA SER A 157 -7.57 -5.71 -3.79
C SER A 157 -6.85 -6.88 -4.47
N THR A 158 -6.23 -6.67 -5.64
CA THR A 158 -5.53 -7.73 -6.40
C THR A 158 -4.39 -8.42 -5.62
N PRO A 159 -3.51 -7.72 -4.88
CA PRO A 159 -2.45 -8.39 -4.11
C PRO A 159 -2.99 -9.39 -3.06
N LEU A 160 -4.21 -9.13 -2.56
CA LEU A 160 -4.93 -10.00 -1.62
C LEU A 160 -5.64 -11.18 -2.30
N GLY A 161 -5.41 -11.40 -3.59
CA GLY A 161 -5.93 -12.51 -4.39
C GLY A 161 -7.31 -12.25 -4.98
N LEU A 162 -7.92 -11.07 -4.76
CA LEU A 162 -9.24 -10.79 -5.29
C LEU A 162 -9.18 -10.37 -6.77
N PRO A 163 -10.07 -10.91 -7.61
CA PRO A 163 -10.09 -10.60 -9.03
C PRO A 163 -10.64 -9.19 -9.30
N SER A 164 -10.22 -8.60 -10.42
CA SER A 164 -10.92 -7.47 -11.04
C SER A 164 -12.22 -7.95 -11.69
N TRP A 165 -13.05 -7.04 -12.23
CA TRP A 165 -14.24 -7.44 -13.00
C TRP A 165 -13.89 -8.34 -14.20
N LYS A 166 -12.81 -8.01 -14.92
CA LYS A 166 -12.26 -8.88 -15.97
C LYS A 166 -11.89 -10.25 -15.41
N GLY A 167 -11.19 -10.29 -14.28
CA GLY A 167 -10.83 -11.55 -13.62
C GLY A 167 -12.04 -12.36 -13.14
N LEU A 168 -13.13 -11.72 -12.69
CA LEU A 168 -14.37 -12.40 -12.32
C LEU A 168 -14.98 -13.11 -13.53
N LEU A 169 -15.06 -12.42 -14.66
CA LEU A 169 -15.56 -12.97 -15.92
C LEU A 169 -14.68 -14.09 -16.45
N GLU A 170 -13.35 -13.95 -16.38
CA GLU A 170 -12.40 -15.00 -16.76
C GLU A 170 -12.55 -16.26 -15.90
N ILE A 171 -12.77 -16.10 -14.58
CA ILE A 171 -13.03 -17.24 -13.67
C ILE A 171 -14.39 -17.88 -13.98
N MET A 172 -15.42 -17.08 -14.27
CA MET A 172 -16.73 -17.61 -14.64
C MET A 172 -16.75 -18.24 -16.03
N ASN A 173 -15.79 -17.92 -16.90
CA ASN A 173 -15.69 -18.54 -18.22
C ASN A 173 -15.28 -20.01 -18.14
N ASP A 174 -14.50 -20.40 -17.12
CA ASP A 174 -13.79 -21.67 -17.04
C ASP A 174 -14.74 -22.87 -17.14
N GLY A 175 -14.91 -23.37 -18.37
CA GLY A 175 -15.81 -24.47 -18.70
C GLY A 175 -17.28 -24.08 -18.91
N SER A 176 -17.68 -22.80 -18.82
CA SER A 176 -19.09 -22.35 -18.87
C SER A 176 -19.77 -22.44 -20.24
N PHE A 177 -18.99 -22.70 -21.29
CA PHE A 177 -19.48 -22.82 -22.66
C PHE A 177 -19.12 -24.18 -23.26
N SER A 178 -20.05 -24.75 -24.03
CA SER A 178 -19.82 -26.01 -24.77
C SER A 178 -19.48 -25.80 -26.25
N ASP A 179 -19.84 -24.63 -26.80
CA ASP A 179 -19.53 -24.23 -28.17
C ASP A 179 -18.35 -23.25 -28.17
N LYS A 180 -17.31 -23.59 -28.94
CA LYS A 180 -16.08 -22.80 -29.02
C LYS A 180 -16.31 -21.42 -29.65
N ALA A 181 -17.21 -21.28 -30.61
CA ALA A 181 -17.50 -19.99 -31.24
C ALA A 181 -18.19 -19.03 -30.25
N ILE A 182 -19.03 -19.58 -29.37
CA ILE A 182 -19.68 -18.82 -28.30
C ILE A 182 -18.63 -18.34 -27.29
N GLU A 183 -17.73 -19.23 -26.88
CA GLU A 183 -16.63 -18.90 -25.96
C GLU A 183 -15.66 -17.85 -26.55
N GLU A 184 -15.30 -17.97 -27.83
CA GLU A 184 -14.47 -16.99 -28.54
C GLU A 184 -15.12 -15.61 -28.52
N ARG A 185 -16.43 -15.51 -28.80
CA ARG A 185 -17.16 -14.25 -28.75
C ARG A 185 -17.19 -13.65 -27.34
N PHE A 186 -17.34 -14.47 -26.32
CA PHE A 186 -17.28 -14.01 -24.93
C PHE A 186 -15.89 -13.43 -24.58
N ASN A 187 -14.82 -14.12 -25.00
CA ASN A 187 -13.46 -13.63 -24.81
C ASN A 187 -13.21 -12.31 -25.55
N ASP A 188 -13.74 -12.14 -26.77
CA ASP A 188 -13.66 -10.87 -27.49
C ASP A 188 -14.26 -9.72 -26.69
N LEU A 189 -15.44 -9.91 -26.07
CA LEU A 189 -16.07 -8.88 -25.22
C LEU A 189 -15.18 -8.48 -24.05
N ILE A 190 -14.52 -9.45 -23.41
CA ILE A 190 -13.56 -9.18 -22.33
C ILE A 190 -12.34 -8.41 -22.82
N GLN A 191 -11.79 -8.76 -23.99
CA GLN A 191 -10.62 -8.08 -24.56
C GLN A 191 -10.95 -6.66 -25.04
N GLU A 192 -12.16 -6.45 -25.56
CA GLU A 192 -12.71 -5.13 -25.92
C GLU A 192 -13.01 -4.27 -24.67
N GLY A 193 -13.10 -4.89 -23.49
CA GLY A 193 -13.43 -4.20 -22.23
C GLY A 193 -14.93 -3.97 -22.00
N ASP A 194 -15.80 -4.58 -22.81
CA ASP A 194 -17.26 -4.48 -22.63
C ASP A 194 -17.76 -5.50 -21.61
N LEU A 195 -17.39 -5.28 -20.34
CA LEU A 195 -17.57 -6.25 -19.26
C LEU A 195 -19.04 -6.50 -18.90
N LEU A 196 -19.94 -5.51 -19.03
CA LEU A 196 -21.37 -5.78 -18.84
C LEU A 196 -21.97 -6.55 -20.00
N ALA A 197 -21.56 -6.28 -21.24
CA ALA A 197 -21.97 -7.12 -22.36
C ALA A 197 -21.49 -8.56 -22.17
N ALA A 198 -20.31 -8.77 -21.57
CA ALA A 198 -19.84 -10.09 -21.20
C ALA A 198 -20.71 -10.76 -20.11
N PHE A 199 -21.14 -10.03 -19.07
CA PHE A 199 -22.12 -10.56 -18.10
C PHE A 199 -23.47 -10.89 -18.74
N ASP A 200 -23.99 -10.01 -19.60
CA ASP A 200 -25.23 -10.25 -20.37
C ASP A 200 -25.09 -11.50 -21.25
N TYR A 201 -23.92 -11.67 -21.87
CA TYR A 201 -23.61 -12.82 -22.72
C TYR A 201 -23.48 -14.13 -21.92
N LEU A 202 -22.89 -14.12 -20.72
CA LEU A 202 -22.88 -15.28 -19.82
C LEU A 202 -24.29 -15.75 -19.50
N VAL A 203 -25.20 -14.82 -19.14
CA VAL A 203 -26.58 -15.16 -18.80
C VAL A 203 -27.34 -15.70 -20.03
N ALA A 204 -27.03 -15.22 -21.23
CA ALA A 204 -27.71 -15.61 -22.45
C ALA A 204 -27.23 -16.96 -23.01
N GLU A 205 -25.93 -17.24 -22.95
CA GLU A 205 -25.31 -18.30 -23.74
C GLU A 205 -24.59 -19.38 -22.91
N SER A 206 -24.33 -19.15 -21.62
CA SER A 206 -23.73 -20.19 -20.76
C SER A 206 -24.78 -21.23 -20.34
N TYR A 207 -24.33 -22.45 -20.04
CA TYR A 207 -25.22 -23.48 -19.49
C TYR A 207 -25.30 -23.45 -17.95
N GLU A 208 -24.43 -22.68 -17.29
CA GLU A 208 -24.36 -22.57 -15.82
C GLU A 208 -25.20 -21.40 -15.28
N PHE A 209 -25.18 -20.26 -15.97
CA PHE A 209 -25.83 -19.03 -15.53
C PHE A 209 -27.04 -18.71 -16.40
N ALA A 210 -28.24 -18.77 -15.80
CA ALA A 210 -29.50 -18.44 -16.45
C ALA A 210 -30.13 -17.13 -15.92
N SER A 211 -29.48 -16.48 -14.95
CA SER A 211 -29.95 -15.22 -14.37
C SER A 211 -28.82 -14.40 -13.76
N TYR A 212 -29.05 -13.08 -13.65
CA TYR A 212 -28.11 -12.19 -12.97
C TYR A 212 -27.96 -12.48 -11.47
N ASP A 213 -28.98 -13.07 -10.83
CA ASP A 213 -28.87 -13.46 -9.41
C ASP A 213 -27.84 -14.58 -9.24
N GLN A 214 -27.78 -15.57 -10.14
CA GLN A 214 -26.73 -16.59 -10.12
C GLN A 214 -25.35 -16.01 -10.37
N ILE A 215 -25.22 -15.01 -11.26
CA ILE A 215 -23.95 -14.28 -11.44
C ILE A 215 -23.53 -13.60 -10.13
N LYS A 216 -24.45 -12.91 -9.45
CA LYS A 216 -24.17 -12.23 -8.19
C LYS A 216 -23.79 -13.23 -7.09
N GLU A 217 -24.50 -14.36 -6.97
CA GLU A 217 -24.16 -15.46 -6.06
C GLU A 217 -22.74 -15.98 -6.33
N ARG A 218 -22.41 -16.21 -7.60
CA ARG A 218 -21.08 -16.67 -8.01
C ARG A 218 -19.98 -15.67 -7.67
N ILE A 219 -20.22 -14.37 -7.84
CA ILE A 219 -19.26 -13.32 -7.42
C ILE A 219 -19.01 -13.39 -5.91
N VAL A 220 -20.06 -13.56 -5.11
CA VAL A 220 -19.96 -13.67 -3.64
C VAL A 220 -19.11 -14.89 -3.26
N GLU A 221 -19.31 -16.03 -3.92
CA GLU A 221 -18.49 -17.23 -3.73
C GLU A 221 -17.02 -16.99 -4.08
N ILE A 222 -16.75 -16.48 -5.28
CA ILE A 222 -15.38 -16.23 -5.77
C ILE A 222 -14.64 -15.31 -4.80
N ILE A 223 -15.26 -14.22 -4.33
CA ILE A 223 -14.62 -13.28 -3.40
C ILE A 223 -14.30 -13.95 -2.06
N LYS A 224 -15.20 -14.82 -1.55
CA LYS A 224 -14.98 -15.55 -0.30
C LYS A 224 -13.88 -16.62 -0.44
N GLU A 225 -13.82 -17.30 -1.58
CA GLU A 225 -12.85 -18.37 -1.85
C GLU A 225 -11.44 -17.84 -2.14
N ARG A 226 -11.34 -16.77 -2.94
CA ARG A 226 -10.06 -16.25 -3.43
C ARG A 226 -9.34 -15.34 -2.46
N ARG A 227 -10.04 -14.82 -1.43
CA ARG A 227 -9.42 -13.99 -0.41
C ARG A 227 -8.31 -14.78 0.31
N LYS A 228 -7.08 -14.32 0.19
CA LYS A 228 -5.96 -14.86 0.97
C LYS A 228 -6.19 -14.58 2.46
N ARG A 229 -6.09 -15.61 3.29
CA ARG A 229 -6.27 -15.49 4.76
C ARG A 229 -5.04 -14.98 5.49
N GLU A 230 -3.86 -15.21 4.91
CA GLU A 230 -2.57 -14.81 5.47
C GLU A 230 -1.87 -13.94 4.41
N THR A 231 -1.86 -12.63 4.64
CA THR A 231 -1.15 -11.66 3.81
C THR A 231 -0.40 -10.72 4.70
N ARG A 232 0.87 -10.44 4.37
CA ARG A 232 1.65 -9.49 5.16
C ARG A 232 1.14 -8.09 4.86
N VAL A 233 1.14 -7.22 5.86
CA VAL A 233 0.75 -5.80 5.70
C VAL A 233 1.57 -5.12 4.59
N ASP A 234 2.81 -5.59 4.39
CA ASP A 234 3.71 -5.07 3.36
C ASP A 234 3.30 -5.42 1.92
N ASP A 235 2.42 -6.40 1.72
CA ASP A 235 2.03 -6.92 0.40
C ASP A 235 0.86 -6.14 -0.22
N HIS A 236 0.27 -5.19 0.52
CA HIS A 236 -0.88 -4.40 0.06
C HIS A 236 -0.87 -2.98 0.61
N ASN A 237 -1.80 -2.13 0.15
CA ASN A 237 -1.85 -0.72 0.56
C ASN A 237 -3.00 -0.35 1.49
N TYR A 238 -3.86 -1.27 1.94
CA TYR A 238 -4.99 -0.91 2.82
C TYR A 238 -4.60 -0.17 4.10
N ALA A 239 -3.57 -0.64 4.82
CA ALA A 239 -3.03 0.05 5.99
C ALA A 239 -2.41 1.41 5.64
N ASP A 240 -1.82 1.55 4.45
CA ASP A 240 -1.31 2.83 3.97
C ASP A 240 -2.46 3.80 3.68
N LEU A 241 -3.50 3.34 2.98
CA LEU A 241 -4.69 4.12 2.64
C LEU A 241 -5.45 4.59 3.89
N ALA A 242 -5.46 3.81 4.97
CA ALA A 242 -6.02 4.22 6.25
C ALA A 242 -5.31 5.46 6.83
N LYS A 243 -3.99 5.60 6.61
CA LYS A 243 -3.19 6.75 7.09
C LYS A 243 -3.53 8.06 6.39
N LEU A 244 -4.23 8.03 5.24
CA LEU A 244 -4.76 9.25 4.62
C LEU A 244 -5.78 9.95 5.52
N ASN A 245 -6.38 9.24 6.48
CA ASN A 245 -7.34 9.79 7.45
C ASN A 245 -8.48 10.58 6.77
N SER A 246 -8.97 10.05 5.64
CA SER A 246 -10.08 10.64 4.91
C SER A 246 -11.38 10.48 5.70
N ARG A 247 -12.31 11.44 5.55
CA ARG A 247 -13.64 11.40 6.21
C ARG A 247 -14.42 10.14 5.82
N PHE A 248 -14.32 9.76 4.56
CA PHE A 248 -14.86 8.53 4.02
C PHE A 248 -14.06 8.10 2.78
N TYR A 249 -14.29 6.88 2.35
CA TYR A 249 -13.66 6.27 1.18
C TYR A 249 -14.75 5.88 0.18
N ILE A 250 -14.44 5.90 -1.12
CA ILE A 250 -15.35 5.44 -2.17
C ILE A 250 -14.72 4.25 -2.87
N THR A 251 -15.52 3.26 -3.26
CA THR A 251 -15.05 2.11 -4.04
C THR A 251 -16.12 1.62 -5.01
N THR A 252 -15.67 1.02 -6.11
CA THR A 252 -16.50 0.24 -7.05
C THR A 252 -16.38 -1.26 -6.80
N ASN A 253 -15.55 -1.66 -5.83
CA ASN A 253 -15.32 -3.08 -5.52
C ASN A 253 -16.47 -3.65 -4.69
N TYR A 254 -16.77 -4.93 -4.90
CA TYR A 254 -17.80 -5.65 -4.16
C TYR A 254 -17.33 -6.16 -2.79
N ASP A 255 -16.01 -6.33 -2.62
CA ASP A 255 -15.41 -6.78 -1.37
C ASP A 255 -15.53 -5.72 -0.27
N LEU A 256 -15.26 -6.12 0.98
CA LEU A 256 -15.40 -5.25 2.15
C LEU A 256 -14.06 -4.84 2.76
N LEU A 257 -12.94 -5.10 2.07
CA LEU A 257 -11.61 -5.03 2.65
C LEU A 257 -11.30 -3.65 3.21
N MET A 258 -11.65 -2.56 2.50
CA MET A 258 -11.39 -1.22 3.00
C MET A 258 -12.11 -0.96 4.33
N SER A 259 -13.36 -1.41 4.47
CA SER A 259 -14.12 -1.22 5.71
C SER A 259 -13.57 -2.07 6.86
N GLU A 260 -13.10 -3.28 6.57
CA GLU A 260 -12.49 -4.16 7.56
C GLU A 260 -11.15 -3.58 8.06
N PHE A 261 -10.24 -3.21 7.16
CA PHE A 261 -8.95 -2.63 7.52
C PHE A 261 -9.08 -1.28 8.26
N LEU A 262 -10.03 -0.42 7.87
CA LEU A 262 -10.29 0.82 8.64
C LEU A 262 -10.82 0.53 10.05
N SER A 263 -11.62 -0.53 10.19
CA SER A 263 -12.13 -0.93 11.51
C SER A 263 -11.02 -1.47 12.41
N GLU A 264 -10.11 -2.26 11.85
CA GLU A 264 -8.94 -2.80 12.54
C GLU A 264 -7.97 -1.68 12.98
N GLU A 265 -7.62 -0.77 12.07
CA GLU A 265 -6.70 0.33 12.34
C GLU A 265 -7.26 1.33 13.37
N SER A 266 -8.53 1.70 13.25
CA SER A 266 -9.15 2.69 14.14
C SER A 266 -9.70 2.10 15.45
N GLY A 267 -9.88 0.79 15.53
CA GLY A 267 -10.61 0.11 16.61
C GLY A 267 -12.11 0.42 16.65
N VAL A 268 -12.65 1.13 15.65
CA VAL A 268 -14.06 1.54 15.56
C VAL A 268 -14.67 0.98 14.28
N TYR A 269 -15.84 0.37 14.39
CA TYR A 269 -16.55 -0.20 13.24
C TYR A 269 -16.75 0.85 12.13
N THR A 270 -16.27 0.51 10.94
CA THR A 270 -16.44 1.27 9.70
C THR A 270 -17.57 0.66 8.89
N ALA A 271 -18.59 1.43 8.58
CA ALA A 271 -19.76 0.93 7.87
C ALA A 271 -19.52 0.87 6.35
N PRO A 272 -19.74 -0.30 5.68
CA PRO A 272 -19.91 -0.36 4.24
C PRO A 272 -21.32 0.10 3.88
N VAL A 273 -21.42 1.17 3.08
CA VAL A 273 -22.68 1.86 2.76
C VAL A 273 -22.85 1.86 1.25
N CYS A 274 -24.00 1.43 0.74
CA CYS A 274 -24.30 1.58 -0.69
C CYS A 274 -24.65 3.03 -1.00
N LEU A 275 -24.31 3.52 -2.20
CA LEU A 275 -24.64 4.90 -2.62
C LEU A 275 -26.13 5.24 -2.42
N THR A 276 -27.01 4.28 -2.70
CA THR A 276 -28.48 4.37 -2.55
C THR A 276 -28.96 4.64 -1.12
N GLU A 277 -28.14 4.31 -0.13
CA GLU A 277 -28.47 4.45 1.30
C GLU A 277 -28.10 5.84 1.85
N ILE A 278 -27.46 6.68 1.04
CA ILE A 278 -27.07 8.02 1.45
C ILE A 278 -28.31 8.92 1.44
N GLU A 279 -28.85 9.13 2.64
CA GLU A 279 -30.03 9.99 2.82
C GLU A 279 -29.71 11.46 2.56
N SER A 280 -28.53 11.94 2.97
CA SER A 280 -28.12 13.34 2.92
C SER A 280 -26.60 13.48 2.91
N ILE A 281 -26.08 14.31 1.99
CA ILE A 281 -24.67 14.71 1.94
C ILE A 281 -24.20 15.28 3.29
N ARG A 282 -25.06 16.06 3.98
CA ARG A 282 -24.69 16.65 5.27
C ARG A 282 -24.42 15.59 6.34
N LYS A 283 -25.16 14.47 6.32
CA LYS A 283 -24.90 13.35 7.22
C LYS A 283 -23.62 12.64 6.83
N LEU A 284 -23.42 12.39 5.54
CA LEU A 284 -22.19 11.77 5.02
C LEU A 284 -20.94 12.57 5.41
N MET A 285 -20.94 13.89 5.19
CA MET A 285 -19.79 14.76 5.52
C MET A 285 -19.53 14.90 7.01
N LYS A 286 -20.50 14.53 7.87
CA LYS A 286 -20.37 14.49 9.33
C LYS A 286 -20.08 13.08 9.85
N GLY A 287 -20.28 12.06 9.03
CA GLY A 287 -19.94 10.69 9.34
C GLY A 287 -18.44 10.57 9.49
N VAL A 288 -18.04 9.68 10.39
CA VAL A 288 -16.67 9.18 10.48
C VAL A 288 -16.72 7.70 10.15
N ASN A 289 -15.67 7.18 9.52
CA ASN A 289 -15.49 5.75 9.26
C ASN A 289 -16.60 5.15 8.38
N GLN A 290 -16.69 5.63 7.13
CA GLN A 290 -17.60 5.06 6.13
C GLN A 290 -16.86 4.71 4.84
N VAL A 291 -17.25 3.59 4.22
CA VAL A 291 -16.84 3.23 2.86
C VAL A 291 -18.09 3.17 1.99
N ILE A 292 -18.14 4.00 0.96
CA ILE A 292 -19.25 4.09 0.02
C ILE A 292 -18.97 3.14 -1.16
N HIS A 293 -19.85 2.15 -1.33
CA HIS A 293 -19.81 1.22 -2.46
C HIS A 293 -20.76 1.70 -3.56
N LEU A 294 -20.19 2.15 -4.69
CA LEU A 294 -20.98 2.62 -5.84
C LEU A 294 -21.70 1.48 -6.55
N HIS A 295 -21.06 0.30 -6.63
CA HIS A 295 -21.60 -0.87 -7.31
C HIS A 295 -22.21 -1.88 -6.34
N GLY A 296 -22.54 -1.47 -5.11
CA GLY A 296 -22.96 -2.38 -4.06
C GLY A 296 -21.83 -3.28 -3.54
N HIS A 297 -22.17 -4.23 -2.68
CA HIS A 297 -21.18 -5.11 -2.05
C HIS A 297 -21.76 -6.49 -1.70
N ILE A 298 -20.89 -7.46 -1.45
CA ILE A 298 -21.25 -8.88 -1.26
C ILE A 298 -22.22 -9.18 -0.11
N ASN A 299 -22.35 -8.29 0.89
CA ASN A 299 -23.31 -8.45 1.98
C ASN A 299 -24.73 -7.95 1.62
N LYS A 300 -24.89 -7.22 0.50
CA LYS A 300 -26.17 -6.71 -0.02
C LYS A 300 -26.25 -6.98 -1.51
N MET A 301 -26.41 -8.27 -1.83
CA MET A 301 -26.35 -8.78 -3.20
C MET A 301 -27.31 -8.07 -4.16
N ASP A 302 -28.50 -7.69 -3.69
CA ASP A 302 -29.53 -6.97 -4.46
C ASP A 302 -29.08 -5.58 -4.94
N THR A 303 -28.05 -5.01 -4.30
CA THR A 303 -27.46 -3.71 -4.67
C THR A 303 -26.32 -3.83 -5.69
N MET A 304 -25.88 -5.05 -6.01
CA MET A 304 -24.76 -5.27 -6.92
C MET A 304 -25.11 -4.94 -8.38
N ILE A 305 -24.20 -4.26 -9.08
CA ILE A 305 -24.38 -3.83 -10.48
C ILE A 305 -23.67 -4.81 -11.43
N VAL A 306 -24.41 -5.74 -12.04
CA VAL A 306 -23.84 -6.73 -12.99
C VAL A 306 -24.56 -6.75 -14.33
N SER A 307 -25.49 -5.82 -14.55
CA SER A 307 -26.30 -5.73 -15.77
C SER A 307 -26.57 -4.28 -16.16
N ASN A 308 -26.87 -4.06 -17.44
CA ASN A 308 -27.32 -2.75 -17.93
C ASN A 308 -28.58 -2.25 -17.21
N LYS A 309 -29.48 -3.16 -16.80
CA LYS A 309 -30.69 -2.81 -16.04
C LYS A 309 -30.37 -2.33 -14.62
N ASP A 310 -29.44 -2.98 -13.94
CA ASP A 310 -28.98 -2.54 -12.62
C ASP A 310 -28.37 -1.14 -12.73
N TYR A 311 -27.59 -0.91 -13.79
CA TYR A 311 -27.02 0.38 -14.11
C TYR A 311 -28.11 1.43 -14.38
N GLU A 312 -29.03 1.23 -15.33
CA GLU A 312 -30.11 2.19 -15.60
C GLU A 312 -30.89 2.58 -14.34
N LYS A 313 -31.21 1.60 -13.48
CA LYS A 313 -31.89 1.84 -12.20
C LYS A 313 -31.09 2.75 -11.26
N LEU A 314 -29.77 2.63 -11.23
CA LEU A 314 -28.90 3.50 -10.45
C LEU A 314 -28.88 4.94 -11.01
N TYR A 315 -29.01 5.10 -12.33
CA TYR A 315 -28.88 6.40 -13.01
C TYR A 315 -30.18 7.18 -13.10
N ASP A 316 -31.30 6.50 -13.20
CA ASP A 316 -32.63 7.14 -13.16
C ASP A 316 -32.92 7.73 -11.77
N ASP A 317 -32.15 7.34 -10.75
CA ASP A 317 -32.18 8.00 -9.45
C ASP A 317 -31.42 9.33 -9.47
N GLN A 318 -32.16 10.38 -9.83
CA GLN A 318 -31.68 11.77 -9.83
C GLN A 318 -31.03 12.18 -8.49
N LYS A 319 -31.49 11.62 -7.36
CA LYS A 319 -30.93 11.95 -6.05
C LYS A 319 -29.49 11.46 -5.94
N LEU A 320 -29.16 10.30 -6.51
CA LEU A 320 -27.80 9.76 -6.49
C LEU A 320 -26.87 10.59 -7.36
N LEU A 321 -27.30 10.95 -8.57
CA LEU A 321 -26.52 11.82 -9.45
C LEU A 321 -26.22 13.18 -8.78
N ILE A 322 -27.22 13.79 -8.14
CA ILE A 322 -27.03 15.06 -7.39
C ILE A 322 -26.07 14.86 -6.22
N THR A 323 -26.22 13.77 -5.47
CA THR A 323 -25.39 13.46 -4.30
C THR A 323 -23.94 13.27 -4.70
N PHE A 324 -23.68 12.42 -5.69
CA PHE A 324 -22.32 12.10 -6.12
C PHE A 324 -21.66 13.28 -6.85
N SER A 325 -22.39 14.02 -7.69
CA SER A 325 -21.90 15.27 -8.30
C SER A 325 -21.55 16.31 -7.24
N SER A 326 -22.32 16.39 -6.15
CA SER A 326 -22.01 17.30 -5.04
C SER A 326 -20.74 16.88 -4.28
N ILE A 327 -20.51 15.58 -4.10
CA ILE A 327 -19.27 15.07 -3.51
C ILE A 327 -18.09 15.47 -4.40
N MET A 328 -18.17 15.15 -5.69
CA MET A 328 -17.11 15.48 -6.65
C MET A 328 -16.82 16.98 -6.70
N ASN A 329 -17.85 17.83 -6.71
CA ASN A 329 -17.68 19.27 -6.80
C ASN A 329 -17.05 19.90 -5.56
N ASN A 330 -17.26 19.32 -4.37
CA ASN A 330 -16.74 19.87 -3.12
C ASN A 330 -15.39 19.26 -2.72
N ASN A 331 -15.06 18.08 -3.24
CA ASN A 331 -13.90 17.30 -2.80
C ASN A 331 -13.18 16.69 -4.01
N PRO A 332 -11.88 16.98 -4.19
CA PRO A 332 -11.06 16.26 -5.16
C PRO A 332 -11.12 14.76 -4.90
N LEU A 333 -11.19 13.96 -5.96
CA LEU A 333 -11.12 12.50 -5.85
C LEU A 333 -9.69 12.06 -6.15
N LEU A 334 -9.17 11.07 -5.43
CA LEU A 334 -7.91 10.40 -5.72
C LEU A 334 -8.18 8.95 -6.11
N PHE A 335 -8.11 8.66 -7.40
CA PHE A 335 -8.27 7.33 -7.96
C PHE A 335 -7.01 6.48 -7.74
N ILE A 336 -7.17 5.33 -7.08
CA ILE A 336 -6.07 4.42 -6.68
C ILE A 336 -6.42 3.00 -7.11
N GLY A 337 -5.51 2.34 -7.83
CA GLY A 337 -5.76 0.98 -8.35
C GLY A 337 -6.93 0.92 -9.32
N PHE A 338 -7.18 2.01 -10.06
CA PHE A 338 -8.33 2.17 -10.93
C PHE A 338 -7.86 2.38 -12.38
N SER A 339 -8.36 1.57 -13.33
CA SER A 339 -7.85 1.54 -14.70
C SER A 339 -8.64 2.41 -15.69
N PHE A 340 -9.76 3.04 -15.29
CA PHE A 340 -10.72 3.72 -16.20
C PHE A 340 -11.14 2.86 -17.42
N ALA A 341 -10.91 1.54 -17.36
CA ALA A 341 -11.39 0.57 -18.35
C ALA A 341 -12.88 0.22 -18.12
N ASP A 342 -13.39 0.54 -16.94
CA ASP A 342 -14.81 0.46 -16.62
C ASP A 342 -15.55 1.56 -17.38
N LYS A 343 -16.08 1.21 -18.55
CA LYS A 343 -16.88 2.08 -19.41
C LYS A 343 -18.06 2.71 -18.68
N PHE A 344 -18.63 2.01 -17.69
CA PHE A 344 -19.79 2.48 -16.94
C PHE A 344 -19.43 3.56 -15.94
N PHE A 345 -18.31 3.37 -15.21
CA PHE A 345 -17.76 4.43 -14.39
C PHE A 345 -17.29 5.62 -15.25
N VAL A 346 -16.69 5.38 -16.42
CA VAL A 346 -16.29 6.45 -17.35
C VAL A 346 -17.52 7.25 -17.79
N ASP A 347 -18.60 6.59 -18.18
CA ASP A 347 -19.85 7.23 -18.56
C ASP A 347 -20.48 8.01 -17.38
N LEU A 348 -20.43 7.45 -16.15
CA LEU A 348 -20.82 8.14 -14.92
C LEU A 348 -20.04 9.45 -14.81
N TYR A 349 -18.72 9.30 -14.83
CA TYR A 349 -17.76 10.35 -14.57
C TYR A 349 -17.87 11.46 -15.61
N GLU A 350 -18.01 11.11 -16.90
CA GLU A 350 -18.17 12.07 -17.98
C GLU A 350 -19.49 12.85 -17.90
N ARG A 351 -20.59 12.18 -17.54
CA ARG A 351 -21.87 12.86 -17.29
C ARG A 351 -21.77 13.84 -16.14
N MET A 352 -21.12 13.46 -15.04
CA MET A 352 -20.99 14.32 -13.87
C MET A 352 -19.97 15.45 -14.06
N ILE A 353 -18.84 15.19 -14.71
CA ILE A 353 -17.82 16.23 -14.89
C ILE A 353 -18.28 17.33 -15.84
N SER A 354 -19.24 17.06 -16.73
CA SER A 354 -19.90 18.11 -17.49
C SER A 354 -20.58 19.18 -16.60
N LEU A 355 -20.94 18.79 -15.37
CA LEU A 355 -21.58 19.62 -14.36
C LEU A 355 -20.60 20.11 -13.27
N VAL A 356 -19.38 19.57 -13.23
CA VAL A 356 -18.45 19.71 -12.12
C VAL A 356 -17.09 20.21 -12.61
N LYS A 357 -16.61 21.32 -12.05
CA LYS A 357 -15.32 21.95 -12.45
C LYS A 357 -14.14 21.61 -11.53
N SER A 358 -14.37 20.76 -10.52
CA SER A 358 -13.33 20.33 -9.60
C SER A 358 -12.28 19.49 -10.30
N ARG A 359 -11.06 19.60 -9.79
CA ARG A 359 -9.92 18.82 -10.23
C ARG A 359 -9.90 17.51 -9.46
N HIS A 360 -9.55 16.43 -10.14
CA HIS A 360 -9.36 15.12 -9.54
C HIS A 360 -7.95 14.59 -9.83
N TYR A 361 -7.59 13.48 -9.21
CA TYR A 361 -6.26 12.89 -9.25
C TYR A 361 -6.34 11.40 -9.55
N ILE A 362 -5.37 10.86 -10.28
CA ILE A 362 -5.23 9.41 -10.49
C ILE A 362 -3.78 9.01 -10.32
N ILE A 363 -3.54 7.91 -9.61
CA ILE A 363 -2.20 7.31 -9.50
C ILE A 363 -2.03 6.30 -10.63
N LEU A 364 -0.99 6.46 -11.44
CA LEU A 364 -0.68 5.54 -12.53
C LEU A 364 0.81 5.15 -12.51
N PRO A 365 1.15 3.88 -12.78
CA PRO A 365 2.53 3.47 -12.98
C PRO A 365 3.04 3.97 -14.34
N ASN A 366 4.25 4.51 -14.37
CA ASN A 366 5.01 4.85 -15.58
C ASN A 366 4.23 5.65 -16.64
N ALA A 367 3.35 6.56 -16.23
CA ALA A 367 2.49 7.29 -17.15
C ALA A 367 3.29 8.21 -18.09
N ASP A 368 3.00 8.12 -19.39
CA ASP A 368 3.60 8.95 -20.43
C ASP A 368 2.85 10.27 -20.65
N LEU A 369 3.42 11.14 -21.48
CA LEU A 369 2.85 12.48 -21.75
C LEU A 369 1.49 12.41 -22.44
N GLU A 370 1.25 11.40 -23.27
CA GLU A 370 -0.03 11.24 -23.98
C GLU A 370 -1.15 10.87 -23.01
N THR A 371 -0.91 9.87 -22.16
CA THR A 371 -1.81 9.46 -21.09
C THR A 371 -2.11 10.63 -20.16
N VAL A 372 -1.08 11.38 -19.77
CA VAL A 372 -1.24 12.56 -18.91
C VAL A 372 -2.08 13.65 -19.59
N ARG A 373 -1.92 13.88 -20.90
CA ARG A 373 -2.75 14.83 -21.66
C ARG A 373 -4.20 14.38 -21.73
N ARG A 374 -4.45 13.10 -22.03
CA ARG A 374 -5.80 12.51 -22.09
C ARG A 374 -6.57 12.66 -20.77
N PHE A 375 -5.91 12.41 -19.64
CA PHE A 375 -6.54 12.62 -18.32
C PHE A 375 -6.71 14.11 -17.99
N ASN A 376 -5.78 14.96 -18.41
CA ASN A 376 -5.89 16.41 -18.20
C ASN A 376 -7.12 17.02 -18.91
N GLU A 377 -7.51 16.52 -20.09
CA GLU A 377 -8.74 16.92 -20.80
C GLU A 377 -10.00 16.63 -19.97
N LYS A 378 -9.94 15.60 -19.13
CA LYS A 378 -10.98 15.20 -18.17
C LYS A 378 -10.79 15.82 -16.78
N ASN A 379 -10.00 16.90 -16.67
CA ASN A 379 -9.63 17.56 -15.41
C ASN A 379 -9.06 16.62 -14.31
N ILE A 380 -8.46 15.50 -14.73
CA ILE A 380 -7.77 14.56 -13.85
C ILE A 380 -6.26 14.79 -13.98
N LYS A 381 -5.60 15.06 -12.86
CA LYS A 381 -4.14 15.15 -12.80
C LYS A 381 -3.55 13.78 -12.49
N VAL A 382 -2.66 13.34 -13.36
CA VAL A 382 -1.96 12.07 -13.18
C VAL A 382 -0.80 12.27 -12.21
N ILE A 383 -0.78 11.47 -11.16
CA ILE A 383 0.36 11.23 -10.27
C ILE A 383 1.06 9.99 -10.80
N SER A 384 2.13 10.22 -11.57
CA SER A 384 2.91 9.13 -12.14
C SER A 384 3.87 8.58 -11.08
N LEU A 385 3.99 7.26 -10.99
CA LEU A 385 4.97 6.57 -10.14
C LEU A 385 5.93 5.78 -11.02
N ASN A 386 7.22 5.80 -10.70
CA ASN A 386 8.20 4.97 -11.38
C ASN A 386 8.14 3.56 -10.80
N VAL A 387 7.78 2.59 -11.62
CA VAL A 387 7.61 1.19 -11.19
C VAL A 387 8.38 0.28 -12.11
N LYS A 388 8.98 -0.78 -11.58
CA LYS A 388 9.59 -1.82 -12.38
C LYS A 388 8.56 -2.51 -13.28
N LEU A 389 9.06 -3.05 -14.39
CA LEU A 389 8.32 -3.98 -15.21
C LEU A 389 8.71 -5.40 -14.84
N ASP A 390 7.75 -6.32 -14.87
CA ASP A 390 7.99 -7.75 -14.73
C ASP A 390 8.65 -8.35 -16.00
N GLU A 391 8.96 -9.64 -15.97
CA GLU A 391 9.58 -10.35 -17.11
C GLU A 391 8.73 -10.31 -18.39
N GLY A 392 7.41 -10.13 -18.26
CA GLY A 392 6.46 -9.99 -19.36
C GLY A 392 6.32 -8.56 -19.89
N GLY A 393 7.02 -7.59 -19.29
CA GLY A 393 6.91 -6.18 -19.64
C GLY A 393 5.69 -5.46 -19.06
N TRP A 394 4.94 -6.11 -18.14
CA TRP A 394 3.82 -5.50 -17.42
C TRP A 394 4.31 -4.83 -16.14
N THR A 395 3.47 -4.00 -15.52
CA THR A 395 3.83 -3.37 -14.24
C THR A 395 4.00 -4.42 -13.15
N ASP A 396 5.16 -4.42 -12.49
CA ASP A 396 5.42 -5.28 -11.34
C ASP A 396 4.49 -4.88 -10.18
N SER A 397 3.62 -5.81 -9.77
CA SER A 397 2.59 -5.53 -8.78
C SER A 397 3.17 -5.28 -7.38
N GLU A 398 4.26 -5.96 -7.00
CA GLU A 398 4.87 -5.81 -5.67
C GLU A 398 5.62 -4.47 -5.58
N ASP A 399 6.34 -4.10 -6.65
CA ASP A 399 7.02 -2.81 -6.75
C ASP A 399 6.00 -1.66 -6.80
N TYR A 400 4.83 -1.88 -7.42
CA TYR A 400 3.76 -0.88 -7.42
C TYR A 400 3.15 -0.65 -6.04
N VAL A 401 2.93 -1.71 -5.26
CA VAL A 401 2.48 -1.60 -3.85
C VAL A 401 3.47 -0.76 -3.05
N LYS A 402 4.79 -1.00 -3.22
CA LYS A 402 5.84 -0.19 -2.58
C LYS A 402 5.79 1.27 -3.04
N ALA A 403 5.60 1.51 -4.33
CA ALA A 403 5.51 2.86 -4.89
C ALA A 403 4.33 3.66 -4.30
N ILE A 404 3.14 3.04 -4.20
CA ILE A 404 1.96 3.66 -3.59
C ILE A 404 2.23 3.96 -2.11
N ARG A 405 2.81 3.02 -1.36
CA ARG A 405 3.17 3.23 0.05
C ARG A 405 4.07 4.45 0.23
N VAL A 406 5.09 4.59 -0.61
CA VAL A 406 6.01 5.74 -0.60
C VAL A 406 5.26 7.04 -0.88
N LEU A 407 4.35 7.07 -1.87
CA LEU A 407 3.52 8.23 -2.16
C LEU A 407 2.62 8.61 -0.98
N ILE A 408 1.89 7.66 -0.40
CA ILE A 408 0.99 7.94 0.72
C ILE A 408 1.78 8.45 1.94
N ARG A 409 2.94 7.85 2.23
CA ARG A 409 3.84 8.32 3.28
C ARG A 409 4.35 9.73 2.99
N TYR A 410 4.73 10.04 1.75
CA TYR A 410 5.15 11.39 1.35
C TYR A 410 4.02 12.41 1.59
N LEU A 411 2.79 12.07 1.19
CA LEU A 411 1.63 12.94 1.35
C LEU A 411 1.23 13.14 2.82
N THR A 412 1.37 12.12 3.67
CA THR A 412 0.98 12.17 5.10
C THR A 412 2.05 12.81 5.99
N LYS A 413 3.35 12.72 5.62
CA LYS A 413 4.43 13.44 6.32
C LYS A 413 4.22 14.95 6.38
N ILE A 414 3.58 15.53 5.36
CA ILE A 414 3.32 16.98 5.25
C ILE A 414 2.41 17.49 6.39
N TYR A 415 1.73 16.60 7.12
CA TYR A 415 0.82 16.94 8.23
C TYR A 415 1.36 16.69 9.63
N LEU A 416 2.50 15.99 9.75
CA LEU A 416 3.14 15.71 11.03
C LEU A 416 4.30 16.69 11.34
N CYS A 417 4.60 17.60 10.41
CA CYS A 417 5.44 18.78 10.58
C CYS A 417 4.55 20.03 10.61
#